data_AF-A0A8J9RCW8-F1
#
_entry.id   AF-A0A8J9RCW8-F1
#
_cell.length_a   1.000
_cell.length_b   1.000
_cell.length_c   1.000
_cell.angle_alpha   90.00
_cell.angle_beta   90.00
_cell.angle_gamma   90.00
#
_symmetry.space_group_name_H-M   'P 1'
#
loop_
_entity.id
_entity.type
_entity.pdbx_description
1 polymer ?
#
loop_
_entity_poly.entity_id
_entity_poly.type
_entity_poly.pdbx_seq_one_letter_code
_entity_poly.pdbx_strand_id
1 'polypeptide(L)'
;MFKALVVLCLVALAVAKEASKCETKFNIVDDDWKAVNADDSKPTERHLCFFKCVYEDEGSVNSDGVLNADKLVENVHKWKPLTDDAKNSIKECVKSLGPVKTCNDVSPSYQCVQNALAKQKKGTA
;
A
#
# COMPACT_ATOMS: atom_id res chain seq x y z
N MET A 1 -6.88 -30.61 36.13
CA MET A 1 -7.67 -29.61 35.40
C MET A 1 -7.02 -28.24 35.58
N PHE A 2 -6.98 -27.41 34.51
CA PHE A 2 -6.56 -26.00 34.48
C PHE A 2 -5.08 -25.64 34.72
N LYS A 3 -4.17 -26.04 33.83
CA LYS A 3 -2.90 -25.27 33.63
C LYS A 3 -2.49 -25.05 32.16
N ALA A 4 -3.17 -25.66 31.18
CA ALA A 4 -2.78 -25.57 29.77
C ALA A 4 -3.52 -24.49 28.94
N LEU A 5 -4.56 -23.85 29.48
CA LEU A 5 -5.42 -22.94 28.72
C LEU A 5 -4.95 -21.48 28.71
N VAL A 6 -4.07 -21.07 29.63
CA VAL A 6 -3.66 -19.66 29.76
C VAL A 6 -2.44 -19.31 28.89
N VAL A 7 -1.60 -20.30 28.55
CA VAL A 7 -0.34 -20.05 27.81
C VAL A 7 -0.56 -19.93 26.30
N LEU A 8 -1.62 -20.53 25.75
CA LEU A 8 -1.94 -20.42 24.32
C LEU A 8 -2.58 -19.08 23.91
N CYS A 9 -3.07 -18.29 24.87
CA CYS A 9 -3.65 -16.97 24.58
C CYS A 9 -2.58 -15.87 24.45
N LEU A 10 -1.39 -16.07 25.02
CA LEU A 10 -0.30 -15.07 24.98
C LEU A 10 0.52 -15.10 23.68
N VAL A 11 0.48 -16.21 22.93
CA VAL A 11 1.19 -16.30 21.63
C VAL A 11 0.34 -15.75 20.48
N ALA A 12 -0.98 -15.67 20.64
CA ALA A 12 -1.88 -15.05 19.65
C ALA A 12 -1.80 -13.51 19.62
N LEU A 13 -1.26 -12.86 20.68
CA LEU A 13 -1.18 -11.41 20.77
C LEU A 13 0.11 -10.80 20.20
N ALA A 14 1.04 -11.62 19.69
CA ALA A 14 2.29 -11.16 19.08
C ALA A 14 2.32 -11.31 17.54
N VAL A 15 1.32 -11.96 16.93
CA VAL A 15 1.24 -12.16 15.45
C VAL A 15 0.18 -11.23 14.81
N ALA A 16 -0.48 -10.37 15.59
CA ALA A 16 -1.54 -9.46 15.14
C ALA A 16 -1.27 -7.98 15.49
N LYS A 17 -0.01 -7.58 15.69
CA LYS A 17 0.33 -6.23 16.19
C LYS A 17 0.65 -5.18 15.11
N GLU A 18 0.62 -5.54 13.83
CA GLU A 18 0.80 -4.56 12.75
C GLU A 18 -0.21 -4.83 11.61
N ALA A 19 -1.47 -5.18 11.95
CA ALA A 19 -2.58 -4.79 11.08
C ALA A 19 -2.53 -3.26 11.06
N SER A 20 -2.06 -2.68 9.94
CA SER A 20 -1.34 -1.40 9.97
C SER A 20 -2.09 -0.35 10.80
N LYS A 21 -1.38 0.46 11.58
CA LYS A 21 -1.97 1.60 12.30
C LYS A 21 -2.88 2.47 11.41
N CYS A 22 -2.65 2.43 10.09
CA CYS A 22 -3.44 3.08 9.06
C CYS A 22 -4.81 2.41 8.84
N GLU A 23 -4.93 1.08 8.88
CA GLU A 23 -6.22 0.36 8.78
C GLU A 23 -7.15 0.77 9.92
N THR A 24 -6.62 0.76 11.15
CA THR A 24 -7.37 1.20 12.34
C THR A 24 -7.74 2.68 12.26
N LYS A 25 -6.82 3.54 11.78
CA LYS A 25 -7.03 5.00 11.67
C LYS A 25 -8.12 5.37 10.67
N PHE A 26 -8.21 4.65 9.55
CA PHE A 26 -9.16 4.96 8.48
C PHE A 26 -10.37 4.02 8.44
N ASN A 27 -10.43 3.06 9.37
CA ASN A 27 -11.48 2.03 9.44
C ASN A 27 -11.69 1.36 8.08
N ILE A 28 -10.58 0.96 7.45
CA ILE A 28 -10.58 0.21 6.20
C ILE A 28 -10.75 -1.27 6.54
N VAL A 29 -11.80 -1.88 6.01
CA VAL A 29 -12.07 -3.33 6.15
C VAL A 29 -11.95 -4.03 4.79
N ASP A 30 -11.81 -5.35 4.77
CA ASP A 30 -11.60 -6.14 3.54
C ASP A 30 -12.64 -5.85 2.44
N ASP A 31 -13.88 -5.54 2.83
CA ASP A 31 -14.97 -5.22 1.92
C ASP A 31 -14.80 -3.85 1.20
N ASP A 32 -14.03 -2.92 1.78
CA ASP A 32 -13.74 -1.62 1.16
C ASP A 32 -12.90 -1.77 -0.11
N TRP A 33 -12.07 -2.83 -0.19
CA TRP A 33 -11.24 -3.12 -1.36
C TRP A 33 -12.00 -3.77 -2.51
N LYS A 34 -13.18 -4.34 -2.26
CA LYS A 34 -14.01 -4.95 -3.31
C LYS A 34 -14.50 -3.90 -4.30
N ALA A 35 -14.85 -2.70 -3.83
CA ALA A 35 -15.29 -1.59 -4.69
C ALA A 35 -14.15 -1.07 -5.59
N VAL A 36 -12.91 -1.04 -5.09
CA VAL A 36 -11.73 -0.56 -5.85
C VAL A 36 -11.28 -1.60 -6.90
N ASN A 37 -11.45 -2.89 -6.62
CA ASN A 37 -10.99 -3.97 -7.51
C ASN A 37 -12.04 -4.43 -8.54
N ALA A 38 -13.32 -4.13 -8.35
CA ALA A 38 -14.39 -4.70 -9.15
C ALA A 38 -14.73 -3.93 -10.45
N ASP A 39 -14.47 -2.62 -10.55
CA ASP A 39 -15.20 -1.80 -11.53
C ASP A 39 -14.45 -0.56 -12.09
N ASP A 40 -13.11 -0.59 -12.21
CA ASP A 40 -12.31 0.61 -12.61
C ASP A 40 -12.58 1.86 -11.73
N SER A 41 -13.20 1.63 -10.56
CA SER A 41 -13.62 2.68 -9.65
C SER A 41 -12.38 3.28 -9.00
N LYS A 42 -12.19 4.58 -9.21
CA LYS A 42 -11.07 5.32 -8.62
C LYS A 42 -11.12 5.19 -7.09
N PRO A 43 -9.96 5.07 -6.41
CA PRO A 43 -9.93 5.07 -4.96
C PRO A 43 -10.59 6.33 -4.42
N THR A 44 -11.46 6.15 -3.42
CA THR A 44 -12.04 7.30 -2.68
C THR A 44 -10.96 8.03 -1.89
N GLU A 45 -11.24 9.27 -1.45
CA GLU A 45 -10.31 10.04 -0.62
C GLU A 45 -9.86 9.28 0.64
N ARG A 46 -10.77 8.51 1.27
CA ARG A 46 -10.44 7.66 2.42
C ARG A 46 -9.38 6.62 2.09
N HIS A 47 -9.48 5.97 0.92
CA HIS A 47 -8.44 5.02 0.46
C HIS A 47 -7.12 5.73 0.18
N LEU A 48 -7.17 6.92 -0.41
CA LEU A 48 -5.98 7.71 -0.67
C LEU A 48 -5.30 8.16 0.63
N CYS A 49 -6.07 8.49 1.67
CA CYS A 49 -5.52 8.79 2.99
C CYS A 49 -4.90 7.55 3.65
N PHE A 50 -5.52 6.39 3.48
CA PHE A 50 -4.94 5.13 3.91
C PHE A 50 -3.58 4.90 3.24
N PHE A 51 -3.49 5.02 1.91
CA PHE A 51 -2.23 4.87 1.19
C PHE A 51 -1.18 5.90 1.60
N LYS A 52 -1.57 7.16 1.82
CA LYS A 52 -0.66 8.20 2.34
C LYS A 52 -0.04 7.75 3.67
N CYS A 53 -0.87 7.27 4.59
CA CYS A 53 -0.40 6.81 5.90
C CYS A 53 0.56 5.62 5.77
N VAL A 54 0.26 4.64 4.90
CA VAL A 54 1.15 3.51 4.65
C VAL A 54 2.47 3.98 4.03
N TYR A 55 2.42 4.92 3.09
CA TYR A 55 3.62 5.46 2.46
C TYR A 55 4.51 6.19 3.46
N GLU A 56 3.93 6.95 4.38
CA GLU A 56 4.67 7.63 5.45
C GLU A 56 5.24 6.63 6.46
N ASP A 57 4.45 5.64 6.87
CA ASP A 57 4.85 4.64 7.85
C ASP A 57 6.00 3.76 7.36
N GLU A 58 5.92 3.30 6.12
CA GLU A 58 6.92 2.43 5.53
C GLU A 58 8.07 3.20 4.86
N GLY A 59 8.09 4.54 4.99
CA GLY A 59 9.16 5.42 4.52
C GLY A 59 9.21 5.65 3.01
N SER A 60 8.15 5.30 2.28
CA SER A 60 8.00 5.67 0.86
C SER A 60 7.73 7.15 0.65
N VAL A 61 7.21 7.85 1.66
CA VAL A 61 7.06 9.30 1.71
C VAL A 61 7.71 9.80 3.00
N ASN A 62 8.58 10.81 2.91
CA ASN A 62 9.17 11.44 4.09
C ASN A 62 8.27 12.56 4.66
N SER A 63 8.72 13.21 5.75
CA SER A 63 7.97 14.30 6.41
C SER A 63 7.70 15.51 5.51
N ASP A 64 8.51 15.73 4.48
CA ASP A 64 8.35 16.83 3.53
C ASP A 64 7.40 16.48 2.37
N GLY A 65 6.86 15.25 2.38
CA GLY A 65 6.02 14.71 1.31
C GLY A 65 6.81 14.18 0.11
N VAL A 66 8.14 14.13 0.18
CA VAL A 66 8.97 13.65 -0.93
C VAL A 66 8.85 12.13 -1.03
N LEU A 67 8.47 11.65 -2.22
CA LEU A 67 8.33 10.24 -2.51
C LEU A 67 9.70 9.61 -2.82
N ASN A 68 10.04 8.53 -2.14
CA ASN A 68 11.18 7.68 -2.44
C ASN A 68 10.75 6.54 -3.38
N ALA A 69 11.15 6.64 -4.66
CA ALA A 69 10.78 5.69 -5.70
C ALA A 69 11.23 4.25 -5.42
N ASP A 70 12.45 4.08 -4.88
CA ASP A 70 12.99 2.76 -4.56
C ASP A 70 12.22 2.12 -3.41
N LYS A 71 11.90 2.91 -2.39
CA LYS A 71 11.14 2.43 -1.24
C LYS A 71 9.69 2.09 -1.60
N LEU A 72 9.06 2.91 -2.46
CA LEU A 72 7.73 2.60 -2.98
C LEU A 72 7.72 1.27 -3.72
N VAL A 73 8.71 1.03 -4.60
CA VAL A 73 8.82 -0.24 -5.32
C VAL A 73 9.05 -1.41 -4.38
N GLU A 74 9.94 -1.27 -3.39
CA GLU A 74 10.19 -2.30 -2.37
C GLU A 74 8.88 -2.67 -1.66
N ASN A 75 8.12 -1.67 -1.23
CA ASN A 75 6.88 -1.86 -0.48
C ASN A 75 5.77 -2.48 -1.34
N VAL A 76 5.58 -2.01 -2.58
CA VAL A 76 4.64 -2.64 -3.51
C VAL A 76 5.05 -4.09 -3.80
N HIS A 77 6.34 -4.38 -3.95
CA HIS A 77 6.83 -5.73 -4.22
C HIS A 77 6.54 -6.72 -3.08
N LYS A 78 6.56 -6.25 -1.81
CA LYS A 78 6.17 -7.07 -0.64
C LYS A 78 4.71 -7.55 -0.72
N TRP A 79 3.82 -6.66 -1.18
CA TRP A 79 2.38 -6.97 -1.31
C TRP A 79 2.05 -7.69 -2.62
N LYS A 80 2.78 -7.39 -3.68
CA LYS A 80 2.54 -7.94 -5.02
C LYS A 80 3.84 -8.04 -5.81
N PRO A 81 4.28 -9.26 -6.16
CA PRO A 81 5.50 -9.45 -6.94
C PRO A 81 5.50 -8.63 -8.23
N LEU A 82 6.53 -7.80 -8.37
CA LEU A 82 6.81 -6.94 -9.53
C LEU A 82 7.94 -7.52 -10.38
N THR A 83 7.77 -7.53 -11.70
CA THR A 83 8.87 -7.75 -12.65
C THR A 83 9.79 -6.52 -12.68
N ASP A 84 11.02 -6.68 -13.17
CA ASP A 84 11.95 -5.55 -13.26
C ASP A 84 11.44 -4.41 -14.16
N ASP A 85 10.71 -4.75 -15.23
CA ASP A 85 10.04 -3.76 -16.07
C ASP A 85 8.97 -2.97 -15.31
N ALA A 86 8.18 -3.64 -14.46
CA ALA A 86 7.18 -2.97 -13.63
C ALA A 86 7.84 -2.08 -12.59
N LYS A 87 8.91 -2.54 -11.95
CA LYS A 87 9.72 -1.73 -11.00
C LYS A 87 10.24 -0.47 -11.69
N ASN A 88 10.84 -0.61 -12.87
CA ASN A 88 11.38 0.52 -13.63
C ASN A 88 10.27 1.48 -14.08
N SER A 89 9.14 0.96 -14.56
CA SER A 89 8.00 1.79 -14.95
C SER A 89 7.44 2.60 -13.79
N ILE A 90 7.39 2.05 -12.57
CA ILE A 90 6.97 2.81 -11.38
C ILE A 90 7.98 3.92 -11.10
N LYS A 91 9.28 3.59 -11.03
CA LYS A 91 10.33 4.57 -10.72
C LYS A 91 10.34 5.74 -11.69
N GLU A 92 10.26 5.47 -13.00
CA GLU A 92 10.22 6.54 -14.00
C GLU A 92 8.96 7.40 -13.89
N CYS A 93 7.80 6.78 -13.64
CA CYS A 93 6.55 7.50 -13.53
C CYS A 93 6.53 8.44 -12.32
N VAL A 94 7.12 8.03 -11.19
CA VAL A 94 7.04 8.82 -9.96
C VAL A 94 8.08 9.93 -9.83
N LYS A 95 9.16 9.90 -10.63
CA LYS A 95 10.21 10.95 -10.64
C LYS A 95 9.69 12.34 -11.00
N SER A 96 8.60 12.42 -11.78
CA SER A 96 8.00 13.68 -12.22
C SER A 96 6.92 14.20 -11.28
N LEU A 97 6.62 13.48 -10.19
CA LEU A 97 5.54 13.84 -9.28
C LEU A 97 5.99 14.89 -8.26
N GLY A 98 5.04 15.75 -7.89
CA GLY A 98 5.21 16.69 -6.78
C GLY A 98 5.14 16.00 -5.41
N PRO A 99 5.37 16.74 -4.33
CA PRO A 99 5.31 16.21 -2.97
C PRO A 99 3.88 15.78 -2.58
N VAL A 100 3.78 14.70 -1.81
CA VAL A 100 2.54 14.15 -1.26
C VAL A 100 2.21 14.82 0.08
N LYS A 101 1.44 15.91 0.04
CA LYS A 101 1.07 16.67 1.26
C LYS A 101 -0.32 16.31 1.77
N THR A 102 -1.24 16.04 0.86
CA THR A 102 -2.62 15.68 1.12
C THR A 102 -2.87 14.23 0.69
N CYS A 103 -4.01 13.68 1.09
CA CYS A 103 -4.41 12.35 0.63
C CYS A 103 -4.53 12.30 -0.91
N ASN A 104 -5.10 13.33 -1.52
CA ASN A 104 -5.32 13.38 -2.96
C ASN A 104 -4.02 13.39 -3.78
N ASP A 105 -2.92 13.89 -3.21
CA ASP A 105 -1.59 13.88 -3.85
C ASP A 105 -1.03 12.47 -4.03
N VAL A 106 -1.60 11.45 -3.37
CA VAL A 106 -1.24 10.04 -3.59
C VAL A 106 -1.74 9.52 -4.93
N SER A 107 -2.85 10.06 -5.45
CA SER A 107 -3.55 9.52 -6.63
C SER A 107 -2.63 9.33 -7.85
N PRO A 108 -1.75 10.27 -8.22
CA PRO A 108 -0.81 10.07 -9.33
C PRO A 108 0.17 8.91 -9.10
N SER A 109 0.74 8.79 -7.90
CA SER A 109 1.65 7.68 -7.56
C SER A 109 0.93 6.33 -7.55
N TYR A 110 -0.32 6.29 -7.08
CA TYR A 110 -1.16 5.10 -7.15
C TYR A 110 -1.41 4.69 -8.62
N GLN A 111 -1.70 5.64 -9.51
CA GLN A 111 -1.86 5.38 -10.94
C GLN A 111 -0.59 4.84 -11.59
N CYS A 112 0.60 5.34 -11.22
CA CYS A 112 1.88 4.77 -11.67
C CYS A 112 1.97 3.27 -11.37
N VAL A 113 1.62 2.88 -10.15
CA VAL A 113 1.62 1.47 -9.72
C VAL A 113 0.59 0.65 -10.49
N GLN A 114 -0.66 1.13 -10.60
CA GLN A 114 -1.71 0.40 -11.33
C GLN A 114 -1.36 0.20 -12.81
N ASN A 115 -0.83 1.23 -13.47
CA ASN A 115 -0.41 1.16 -14.86
C ASN A 115 0.73 0.15 -15.07
N ALA A 116 1.71 0.12 -14.17
CA ALA A 116 2.80 -0.84 -14.23
C ALA A 116 2.30 -2.28 -14.02
N LEU A 117 1.40 -2.49 -13.05
CA LEU A 117 0.78 -3.80 -12.78
C LEU A 117 -0.10 -4.27 -13.94
N ALA A 118 -0.85 -3.37 -14.58
CA ALA A 118 -1.67 -3.68 -15.74
C ALA A 118 -0.80 -4.08 -16.95
N LYS A 119 0.32 -3.38 -17.18
CA LYS A 119 1.29 -3.74 -18.22
C LYS A 119 1.94 -5.08 -17.94
N GLN A 120 2.35 -5.34 -16.70
CA GLN A 120 2.94 -6.62 -16.29
C GLN A 120 2.01 -7.79 -16.59
N LYS A 121 0.71 -7.69 -16.26
CA LYS A 121 -0.29 -8.72 -16.56
C LYS A 121 -0.44 -9.02 -18.07
N LYS A 122 -0.26 -8.02 -18.92
CA LYS A 122 -0.36 -8.17 -20.39
C LYS A 122 0.88 -8.79 -21.02
N GLY A 123 2.05 -8.66 -20.38
CA GLY A 123 3.32 -9.21 -20.86
C GLY A 123 3.61 -10.65 -20.42
N THR A 124 2.76 -11.24 -19.57
CA THR A 124 2.89 -12.62 -19.07
C THR A 124 2.08 -13.65 -19.91
N ALA A 125 1.83 -13.36 -21.19
CA ALA A 125 1.18 -14.26 -22.15
C ALA A 125 2.20 -14.87 -23.11
#